data_AF-A0A925XHP6-F1
#
_entry.id   AF-A0A925XHP6-F1
#
_cell.length_a   1.000
_cell.length_b   1.000
_cell.length_c   1.000
_cell.angle_alpha   90.00
_cell.angle_beta   90.00
_cell.angle_gamma   90.00
#
_symmetry.space_group_name_H-M   'P 1'
#
loop_
_entity.id
_entity.type
_entity.pdbx_description
1 polymer ?
#
loop_
_entity_poly.entity_id
_entity_poly.type
_entity_poly.pdbx_seq_one_letter_code
_entity_poly.pdbx_strand_id
1 'polypeptide(L)'
;MTQASPNSERPQGGGAMFFLCGLLIGAATVGFALAARSARQATPDEIAILAEVPPTVKSLHPSNAPGLHNVYRLGDHLYSGSSPDDEEAFATLARLGVKTVISVDGATPDVEMARQFGLRYVHLPISYSSVPRETLVQLVRASRELPGPIYLHCHHGKHRGPAAAVSLWRCLDKSVSDEQAFATLKSLGTADRYQGLYSSVKETVPPKAAELAASQASLPEVTPVPPLAKTMAEIDRMWDRVTAAESDSTAVSMQLTIAFDLAEHFREAARLAEATDDMRPNLIQAADELDLLAETIKSGMRNSSAPNPTRTEAIARVKVRCNECHAKFRD
;
A
#
# COMPACT_ATOMS: atom_id res chain seq x y z
N MET A 1 -11.35 -58.17 14.50
CA MET A 1 -10.80 -58.31 13.14
C MET A 1 -9.30 -58.05 13.24
N THR A 2 -8.43 -59.05 13.42
CA THR A 2 -7.69 -59.81 12.36
C THR A 2 -7.00 -58.87 11.37
N GLN A 3 -5.71 -58.91 10.99
CA GLN A 3 -4.57 -59.85 11.05
C GLN A 3 -3.31 -59.03 10.61
N ALA A 4 -2.12 -59.23 11.21
CA ALA A 4 -0.93 -59.92 10.66
C ALA A 4 -0.15 -59.28 9.47
N SER A 5 1.18 -59.19 9.64
CA SER A 5 2.26 -58.73 8.72
C SER A 5 2.49 -59.66 7.50
N PRO A 6 3.44 -59.44 6.55
CA PRO A 6 4.92 -59.54 6.79
C PRO A 6 5.91 -58.74 5.89
N ASN A 7 7.16 -58.75 6.36
CA ASN A 7 8.51 -58.59 5.75
C ASN A 7 8.75 -58.59 4.22
N SER A 8 9.80 -57.85 3.80
CA SER A 8 11.07 -58.38 3.20
C SER A 8 12.01 -57.22 2.80
N GLU A 9 13.15 -57.02 3.49
CA GLU A 9 14.53 -57.43 3.12
C GLU A 9 15.34 -56.49 2.19
N ARG A 10 16.47 -55.98 2.71
CA ARG A 10 17.66 -55.51 1.95
C ARG A 10 18.49 -56.75 1.52
N PRO A 11 19.46 -56.66 0.57
CA PRO A 11 20.86 -56.31 0.93
C PRO A 11 21.65 -55.57 -0.19
N GLN A 12 22.66 -54.74 0.17
CA GLN A 12 24.12 -54.92 -0.06
C GLN A 12 24.57 -54.88 -1.54
N GLY A 13 25.69 -54.28 -1.95
CA GLY A 13 26.84 -53.70 -1.26
C GLY A 13 27.97 -53.37 -2.27
N GLY A 14 29.11 -52.88 -1.75
CA GLY A 14 30.46 -52.88 -2.36
C GLY A 14 30.68 -51.92 -3.54
N GLY A 15 31.76 -51.15 -3.66
CA GLY A 15 33.06 -51.17 -3.00
C GLY A 15 34.18 -51.13 -4.06
N ALA A 16 35.17 -50.23 -3.84
CA ALA A 16 36.56 -50.25 -4.32
C ALA A 16 36.84 -50.10 -5.85
N MET A 17 37.56 -49.06 -6.31
CA MET A 17 39.00 -48.73 -6.20
C MET A 17 39.92 -49.41 -7.25
N PHE A 18 40.62 -48.54 -8.01
CA PHE A 18 42.00 -48.60 -8.54
C PHE A 18 42.45 -49.61 -9.63
N PHE A 19 43.05 -49.04 -10.70
CA PHE A 19 44.40 -49.23 -11.30
C PHE A 19 44.32 -49.04 -12.83
N LEU A 20 44.87 -47.96 -13.43
CA LEU A 20 46.27 -47.68 -13.84
C LEU A 20 46.63 -48.20 -15.25
N CYS A 21 47.31 -47.33 -16.02
CA CYS A 21 48.40 -47.60 -16.97
C CYS A 21 48.16 -47.37 -18.49
N GLY A 22 49.10 -46.64 -19.14
CA GLY A 22 49.46 -46.75 -20.57
C GLY A 22 49.05 -45.58 -21.48
N LEU A 23 49.79 -44.46 -21.60
CA LEU A 23 50.97 -44.16 -22.43
C LEU A 23 50.76 -44.00 -23.98
N LEU A 24 51.12 -42.79 -24.47
CA LEU A 24 51.79 -42.41 -25.75
C LEU A 24 51.03 -41.98 -27.06
N ILE A 25 51.38 -40.73 -27.44
CA ILE A 25 51.79 -40.17 -28.75
C ILE A 25 50.73 -39.79 -29.80
N GLY A 26 50.81 -38.52 -30.25
CA GLY A 26 50.39 -38.11 -31.60
C GLY A 26 50.06 -36.62 -31.73
N ALA A 27 51.02 -35.81 -32.20
CA ALA A 27 50.82 -34.41 -32.54
C ALA A 27 50.08 -34.23 -33.87
N ALA A 28 49.15 -33.27 -33.96
CA ALA A 28 48.73 -32.64 -35.20
C ALA A 28 48.08 -31.27 -34.94
N THR A 29 48.79 -30.22 -35.31
CA THR A 29 48.27 -28.86 -35.53
C THR A 29 47.46 -28.83 -36.82
N VAL A 30 46.28 -28.17 -36.87
CA VAL A 30 45.77 -27.34 -37.98
C VAL A 30 44.55 -26.54 -37.47
N GLY A 31 44.48 -25.29 -37.90
CA GLY A 31 43.70 -24.20 -37.32
C GLY A 31 42.19 -24.27 -37.42
N PHE A 32 41.56 -23.60 -36.45
CA PHE A 32 40.14 -23.33 -36.40
C PHE A 32 39.82 -22.09 -37.24
N ALA A 33 39.13 -22.27 -38.36
CA ALA A 33 38.51 -21.19 -39.10
C ALA A 33 37.28 -20.69 -38.33
N LEU A 34 37.36 -19.46 -37.80
CA LEU A 34 36.21 -18.73 -37.27
C LEU A 34 35.34 -18.27 -38.44
N ALA A 35 34.19 -18.91 -38.64
CA ALA A 35 33.12 -18.33 -39.44
C ALA A 35 32.42 -17.25 -38.59
N ALA A 36 32.68 -15.99 -38.90
CA ALA A 36 32.06 -14.83 -38.28
C ALA A 36 30.55 -14.80 -38.61
N ARG A 37 29.72 -15.21 -37.64
CA ARG A 37 28.35 -14.68 -37.57
C ARG A 37 28.45 -13.24 -37.12
N SER A 38 28.19 -12.31 -38.03
CA SER A 38 28.04 -10.90 -37.76
C SER A 38 26.86 -10.70 -36.81
N ALA A 39 27.15 -10.69 -35.51
CA ALA A 39 26.25 -10.16 -34.51
C ALA A 39 26.32 -8.64 -34.63
N ARG A 40 25.21 -8.04 -35.08
CA ARG A 40 25.02 -6.59 -35.12
C ARG A 40 25.34 -6.04 -33.72
N GLN A 41 26.43 -5.29 -33.58
CA GLN A 41 26.69 -4.55 -32.35
C GLN A 41 25.66 -3.43 -32.28
N ALA A 42 24.77 -3.52 -31.28
CA ALA A 42 23.91 -2.43 -30.90
C ALA A 42 24.79 -1.21 -30.60
N THR A 43 24.38 -0.04 -31.10
CA THR A 43 25.05 1.22 -30.81
C THR A 43 24.89 1.58 -29.33
N PRO A 44 25.75 2.47 -28.77
CA PRO A 44 25.71 2.85 -27.35
C PRO A 44 24.37 3.43 -26.86
N ASP A 45 23.43 3.74 -27.75
CA ASP A 45 22.09 4.26 -27.44
C ASP A 45 20.99 3.19 -27.38
N GLU A 46 21.30 1.90 -27.57
CA GLU A 46 20.30 0.83 -27.73
C GLU A 46 20.49 -0.37 -26.77
N ILE A 47 20.99 -0.12 -25.56
CA ILE A 47 20.79 -1.02 -24.42
C ILE A 47 19.96 -0.26 -23.38
N ALA A 48 18.65 -0.51 -23.47
CA ALA A 48 17.68 -0.19 -22.44
C ALA A 48 18.19 -0.68 -21.08
N ILE A 49 18.55 0.26 -20.20
CA ILE A 49 18.73 -0.03 -18.79
C ILE A 49 17.31 -0.13 -18.21
N LEU A 50 16.82 -1.37 -18.12
CA LEU A 50 15.84 -1.74 -17.11
C LEU A 50 16.39 -1.23 -15.78
N ALA A 51 15.72 -0.25 -15.19
CA ALA A 51 16.10 0.31 -13.89
C ALA A 51 16.10 -0.82 -12.85
N GLU A 52 17.27 -1.31 -12.49
CA GLU A 52 17.46 -2.10 -11.28
C GLU A 52 17.17 -1.20 -10.08
N VAL A 53 16.20 -1.61 -9.26
CA VAL A 53 15.86 -0.95 -7.99
C VAL A 53 17.11 -0.92 -7.11
N PRO A 54 17.65 0.26 -6.72
CA PRO A 54 18.82 0.34 -5.85
C PRO A 54 18.47 -0.04 -4.40
N PRO A 55 19.46 -0.47 -3.60
CA PRO A 55 19.23 -1.12 -2.32
C PRO A 55 18.80 -0.10 -1.27
N THR A 56 17.62 -0.30 -0.67
CA THR A 56 17.16 0.15 0.68
C THR A 56 15.64 0.03 0.84
N VAL A 57 14.89 -0.14 -0.26
CA VAL A 57 13.45 -0.39 -0.21
C VAL A 57 13.19 -1.89 -0.39
N LYS A 58 12.72 -2.55 0.68
CA LYS A 58 12.38 -3.98 0.66
C LYS A 58 10.88 -4.14 0.84
N SER A 59 10.20 -4.64 -0.19
CA SER A 59 8.82 -5.11 -0.05
C SER A 59 8.76 -6.30 0.90
N LEU A 60 7.76 -6.31 1.78
CA LEU A 60 7.49 -7.48 2.62
C LEU A 60 6.46 -8.37 1.92
N HIS A 61 6.78 -9.66 1.83
CA HIS A 61 5.81 -10.65 1.36
C HIS A 61 4.59 -10.66 2.28
N PRO A 62 3.34 -10.83 1.77
CA PRO A 62 2.13 -10.80 2.60
C PRO A 62 2.16 -11.76 3.80
N SER A 63 2.78 -12.94 3.67
CA SER A 63 2.97 -13.88 4.79
C SER A 63 3.77 -13.30 5.95
N ASN A 64 4.57 -12.27 5.70
CA ASN A 64 5.42 -11.60 6.68
C ASN A 64 4.74 -10.35 7.25
N ALA A 65 3.57 -9.97 6.73
CA ALA A 65 2.76 -8.87 7.25
C ALA A 65 1.24 -9.17 7.19
N PRO A 66 0.73 -10.21 7.89
CA PRO A 66 -0.70 -10.50 7.96
C PRO A 66 -1.52 -9.30 8.46
N GLY A 67 -2.73 -9.11 7.93
CA GLY A 67 -3.60 -7.95 8.23
C GLY A 67 -3.13 -6.62 7.63
N LEU A 68 -1.97 -6.57 6.98
CA LEU A 68 -1.45 -5.36 6.34
C LEU A 68 -1.24 -5.55 4.84
N HIS A 69 -1.37 -4.46 4.09
CA HIS A 69 -1.18 -4.42 2.66
C HIS A 69 -0.14 -3.39 2.27
N ASN A 70 0.49 -3.60 1.11
CA ASN A 70 1.47 -2.69 0.53
C ASN A 70 2.57 -2.31 1.54
N VAL A 71 3.09 -3.29 2.29
CA VAL A 71 4.11 -3.03 3.32
C VAL A 71 5.52 -3.04 2.72
N TYR A 72 6.24 -1.95 2.93
CA TYR A 72 7.61 -1.76 2.47
C TYR A 72 8.47 -1.23 3.60
N ARG A 73 9.72 -1.68 3.66
CA ARG A 73 10.74 -1.16 4.57
C ARG A 73 11.62 -0.19 3.79
N LEU A 74 11.73 1.07 4.23
CA LEU A 74 12.56 2.13 3.66
C LEU A 74 13.73 2.39 4.60
N GLY A 75 14.91 1.83 4.30
CA GLY A 75 16.05 1.86 5.22
C GLY A 75 15.80 1.01 6.48
N ASP A 76 16.48 1.30 7.59
CA ASP A 76 16.43 0.42 8.76
C ASP A 76 15.31 0.72 9.77
N HIS A 77 14.85 1.97 9.82
CA HIS A 77 13.99 2.47 10.90
C HIS A 77 12.61 2.96 10.44
N LEU A 78 12.27 2.80 9.16
CA LEU A 78 11.01 3.28 8.60
C LEU A 78 10.33 2.19 7.76
N TYR A 79 9.05 2.00 8.02
CA TYR A 79 8.13 1.20 7.22
C TYR A 79 7.04 2.10 6.63
N SER A 80 6.54 1.73 5.46
CA SER A 80 5.36 2.31 4.82
C SER A 80 4.34 1.21 4.54
N GLY A 81 3.04 1.46 4.69
CA GLY A 81 2.00 0.52 4.27
C GLY A 81 0.57 0.99 4.48
N SER A 82 -0.39 0.08 4.43
CA SER A 82 -1.83 0.35 4.67
C SER A 82 -2.15 0.62 6.14
N SER A 83 -3.35 1.10 6.41
CA SER A 83 -3.86 1.18 7.77
C SER A 83 -3.90 -0.20 8.43
N PRO A 84 -3.58 -0.28 9.73
CA PRO A 84 -3.91 -1.44 10.53
C PRO A 84 -5.39 -1.40 10.90
N ASP A 85 -6.22 -2.15 10.19
CA ASP A 85 -7.69 -2.10 10.33
C ASP A 85 -8.25 -3.09 11.36
N ASP A 86 -7.46 -4.10 11.74
CA ASP A 86 -7.86 -5.13 12.69
C ASP A 86 -6.75 -5.47 13.71
N GLU A 87 -7.12 -6.26 14.71
CA GLU A 87 -6.22 -6.71 15.77
C GLU A 87 -5.00 -7.47 15.23
N GLU A 88 -5.16 -8.27 14.16
CA GLU A 88 -4.06 -9.01 13.54
C GLU A 88 -3.03 -8.06 12.93
N ALA A 89 -3.47 -6.98 12.29
CA ALA A 89 -2.62 -5.95 11.73
C ALA A 89 -1.79 -5.23 12.81
N PHE A 90 -2.40 -4.87 13.94
CA PHE A 90 -1.66 -4.30 15.08
C PHE A 90 -0.67 -5.29 15.69
N ALA A 91 -1.06 -6.56 15.85
CA ALA A 91 -0.16 -7.61 16.30
C ALA A 91 1.02 -7.80 15.33
N THR A 92 0.78 -7.71 14.02
CA THR A 92 1.82 -7.74 12.99
C THR A 92 2.81 -6.59 13.16
N LEU A 93 2.35 -5.35 13.37
CA LEU A 93 3.24 -4.21 13.60
C LEU A 93 4.14 -4.43 14.82
N ALA A 94 3.58 -4.93 15.92
CA ALA A 94 4.36 -5.27 17.12
C ALA A 94 5.40 -6.38 16.85
N ARG A 95 5.05 -7.43 16.09
CA ARG A 95 6.00 -8.49 15.67
C ARG A 95 7.12 -7.98 14.75
N LEU A 96 6.83 -7.00 13.90
CA LEU A 96 7.83 -6.31 13.09
C LEU A 96 8.75 -5.41 13.94
N GLY A 97 8.49 -5.29 15.24
CA GLY A 97 9.27 -4.50 16.18
C GLY A 97 8.91 -3.02 16.18
N VAL A 98 7.91 -2.60 15.40
CA VAL A 98 7.43 -1.21 15.33
C VAL A 98 7.08 -0.73 16.73
N LYS A 99 7.43 0.52 17.03
CA LYS A 99 7.11 1.18 18.31
C LYS A 99 6.22 2.40 18.14
N THR A 100 6.28 3.05 16.97
CA THR A 100 5.47 4.22 16.65
C THR A 100 4.76 4.03 15.31
N VAL A 101 3.47 4.27 15.30
CA VAL A 101 2.61 4.30 14.10
C VAL A 101 2.26 5.75 13.80
N ILE A 102 2.39 6.16 12.53
CA ILE A 102 2.03 7.50 12.07
C ILE A 102 0.99 7.36 10.95
N SER A 103 -0.22 7.84 11.18
CA SER A 103 -1.23 7.98 10.13
C SER A 103 -1.14 9.36 9.49
N VAL A 104 -1.13 9.38 8.16
CA VAL A 104 -1.37 10.60 7.36
C VAL A 104 -2.74 10.58 6.66
N ASP A 105 -3.61 9.63 7.02
CA ASP A 105 -4.99 9.56 6.53
C ASP A 105 -5.90 10.53 7.28
N GLY A 106 -7.08 10.83 6.72
CA GLY A 106 -8.10 11.66 7.38
C GLY A 106 -8.99 10.89 8.36
N ALA A 107 -8.91 9.55 8.38
CA ALA A 107 -9.67 8.73 9.32
C ALA A 107 -9.12 8.84 10.73
N THR A 108 -10.00 8.80 11.73
CA THR A 108 -9.60 8.78 13.14
C THR A 108 -8.88 7.46 13.44
N PRO A 109 -7.64 7.49 13.94
CA PRO A 109 -6.92 6.27 14.32
C PRO A 109 -7.56 5.52 15.48
N ASP A 110 -7.42 4.20 15.48
CA ASP A 110 -7.72 3.36 16.64
C ASP A 110 -6.52 3.34 17.61
N VAL A 111 -6.45 4.38 18.44
CA VAL A 111 -5.35 4.59 19.39
C VAL A 111 -5.44 3.58 20.53
N GLU A 112 -6.65 3.23 20.96
CA GLU A 112 -6.90 2.26 22.02
C GLU A 112 -6.34 0.88 21.64
N MET A 113 -6.63 0.40 20.42
CA MET A 113 -6.09 -0.85 19.91
C MET A 113 -4.55 -0.79 19.83
N ALA A 114 -4.00 0.31 19.31
CA ALA A 114 -2.55 0.48 19.26
C ALA A 114 -1.88 0.38 20.64
N ARG A 115 -2.48 0.97 21.68
CA ARG A 115 -1.97 0.90 23.05
C ARG A 115 -2.00 -0.52 23.60
N GLN A 116 -2.99 -1.34 23.26
CA GLN A 116 -3.04 -2.76 23.67
C GLN A 116 -1.82 -3.55 23.18
N PHE A 117 -1.26 -3.17 22.02
CA PHE A 117 -0.04 -3.76 21.45
C PHE A 117 1.25 -3.01 21.83
N GLY A 118 1.18 -2.02 22.74
CA GLY A 118 2.33 -1.24 23.17
C GLY A 118 2.88 -0.30 22.09
N LEU A 119 2.04 0.09 21.13
CA LEU A 119 2.38 1.00 20.05
C LEU A 119 1.98 2.43 20.41
N ARG A 120 2.87 3.39 20.17
CA ARG A 120 2.53 4.81 20.17
C ARG A 120 1.89 5.17 18.84
N TYR A 121 0.84 5.99 18.85
CA TYR A 121 0.20 6.49 17.62
C TYR A 121 0.40 8.00 17.46
N VAL A 122 0.58 8.46 16.23
CA VAL A 122 0.60 9.89 15.86
C VAL A 122 -0.29 10.09 14.64
N HIS A 123 -1.13 11.14 14.65
CA HIS A 123 -2.05 11.45 13.57
C HIS A 123 -1.70 12.79 12.91
N LEU A 124 -1.13 12.74 11.70
CA LEU A 124 -0.66 13.89 10.92
C LEU A 124 -1.32 13.90 9.52
N PRO A 125 -2.63 14.16 9.43
CA PRO A 125 -3.38 14.04 8.17
C PRO A 125 -2.84 14.99 7.10
N ILE A 126 -2.72 14.48 5.86
CA ILE A 126 -2.37 15.29 4.68
C ILE A 126 -3.39 15.11 3.55
N SER A 127 -3.47 16.10 2.66
CA SER A 127 -4.25 16.06 1.43
C SER A 127 -3.54 15.27 0.32
N TYR A 128 -4.15 15.15 -0.86
CA TYR A 128 -3.49 14.60 -2.05
C TYR A 128 -2.68 15.64 -2.81
N SER A 129 -2.78 16.92 -2.44
CA SER A 129 -2.09 18.04 -3.08
C SER A 129 -0.65 18.24 -2.60
N SER A 130 -0.29 17.86 -1.37
CA SER A 130 1.09 18.04 -0.90
C SER A 130 1.42 17.27 0.38
N VAL A 131 2.72 17.19 0.69
CA VAL A 131 3.23 16.95 2.05
C VAL A 131 3.62 18.33 2.63
N PRO A 132 2.80 18.94 3.51
CA PRO A 132 3.07 20.28 4.03
C PRO A 132 4.41 20.35 4.77
N ARG A 133 5.04 21.54 4.74
CA ARG A 133 6.33 21.75 5.41
C ARG A 133 6.26 21.44 6.91
N GLU A 134 5.21 21.89 7.58
CA GLU A 134 4.99 21.63 9.00
C GLU A 134 4.87 20.14 9.29
N THR A 135 4.14 19.40 8.45
CA THR A 135 4.03 17.94 8.56
C THR A 135 5.39 17.26 8.37
N LEU A 136 6.21 17.69 7.41
CA LEU A 136 7.56 17.15 7.24
C LEU A 136 8.43 17.40 8.48
N VAL A 137 8.32 18.58 9.09
CA VAL A 137 8.99 18.90 10.36
C VAL A 137 8.50 17.96 11.47
N GLN A 138 7.19 17.74 11.60
CA GLN A 138 6.61 16.81 12.58
C GLN A 138 7.08 15.36 12.35
N LEU A 139 7.16 14.90 11.10
CA LEU A 139 7.66 13.56 10.75
C LEU A 139 9.14 13.39 11.14
N VAL A 140 9.97 14.40 10.88
CA VAL A 140 11.39 14.39 11.27
C VAL A 140 11.55 14.47 12.79
N ARG A 141 10.68 15.21 13.49
CA ARG A 141 10.63 15.22 14.96
C ARG A 141 10.21 13.87 15.51
N ALA A 142 9.13 13.28 15.00
CA ALA A 142 8.64 11.97 15.42
C ALA A 142 9.73 10.89 15.28
N SER A 143 10.50 10.89 14.18
CA SER A 143 11.61 9.94 13.99
C SER A 143 12.82 10.13 14.90
N ARG A 144 12.96 11.28 15.55
CA ARG A 144 14.05 11.57 16.49
C ARG A 144 13.63 11.46 17.96
N GLU A 145 12.40 11.87 18.25
CA GLU A 145 11.88 12.02 19.61
C GLU A 145 11.11 10.79 20.09
N LEU A 146 10.56 9.99 19.18
CA LEU A 146 9.74 8.83 19.52
C LEU A 146 10.50 7.50 19.32
N PRO A 147 10.16 6.44 20.07
CA PRO A 147 10.75 5.13 19.87
C PRO A 147 10.47 4.60 18.46
N GLY A 148 11.51 4.12 17.77
CA GLY A 148 11.41 3.44 16.48
C GLY A 148 11.53 1.91 16.59
N PRO A 149 11.38 1.18 15.47
CA PRO A 149 11.06 1.66 14.11
C PRO A 149 9.67 2.30 13.98
N ILE A 150 9.52 3.18 13.00
CA ILE A 150 8.27 3.86 12.66
C ILE A 150 7.55 3.10 11.55
N TYR A 151 6.23 2.98 11.65
CA TYR A 151 5.33 2.58 10.57
C TYR A 151 4.47 3.77 10.15
N LEU A 152 4.64 4.24 8.91
CA LEU A 152 3.88 5.36 8.35
C LEU A 152 2.85 4.84 7.35
N HIS A 153 1.58 5.20 7.52
CA HIS A 153 0.53 4.73 6.63
C HIS A 153 -0.48 5.81 6.24
N CYS A 154 -1.28 5.48 5.23
CA CYS A 154 -2.56 6.13 4.94
C CYS A 154 -3.67 5.05 5.00
N HIS A 155 -4.71 5.12 4.17
CA HIS A 155 -5.70 4.04 4.06
C HIS A 155 -5.10 2.81 3.34
N HIS A 156 -5.04 2.80 2.01
CA HIS A 156 -4.53 1.65 1.26
C HIS A 156 -3.01 1.50 1.23
N GLY A 157 -2.24 2.37 1.89
CA GLY A 157 -0.78 2.37 1.81
C GLY A 157 -0.23 2.80 0.45
N LYS A 158 -1.01 3.61 -0.26
CA LYS A 158 -0.67 4.20 -1.57
C LYS A 158 -0.76 5.71 -1.50
N HIS A 159 -0.07 6.39 -2.41
CA HIS A 159 -0.17 7.84 -2.59
C HIS A 159 0.34 8.64 -1.36
N ARG A 160 -0.54 9.09 -0.45
CA ARG A 160 -0.21 9.96 0.70
C ARG A 160 0.81 9.33 1.65
N GLY A 161 0.58 8.09 2.06
CA GLY A 161 1.49 7.33 2.93
C GLY A 161 2.89 7.23 2.32
N PRO A 162 3.03 6.66 1.12
CA PRO A 162 4.30 6.64 0.39
C PRO A 162 4.95 8.02 0.20
N ALA A 163 4.20 9.08 -0.12
CA ALA A 163 4.75 10.42 -0.29
C ALA A 163 5.39 10.93 1.01
N ALA A 164 4.67 10.86 2.13
CA ALA A 164 5.18 11.23 3.43
C ALA A 164 6.36 10.35 3.88
N ALA A 165 6.29 9.03 3.63
CA ALA A 165 7.36 8.09 3.96
C ALA A 165 8.64 8.36 3.16
N VAL A 166 8.53 8.59 1.85
CA VAL A 166 9.69 8.90 1.00
C VAL A 166 10.27 10.27 1.36
N SER A 167 9.45 11.30 1.61
CA SER A 167 9.93 12.59 2.10
C SER A 167 10.68 12.48 3.44
N LEU A 168 10.15 11.68 4.39
CA LEU A 168 10.86 11.41 5.64
C LEU A 168 12.16 10.63 5.39
N TRP A 169 12.14 9.61 4.54
CA TRP A 169 13.31 8.82 4.22
C TRP A 169 14.45 9.66 3.64
N ARG A 170 14.15 10.58 2.71
CA ARG A 170 15.13 11.56 2.20
C ARG A 170 15.71 12.46 3.29
N CYS A 171 14.94 12.75 4.34
CA CYS A 171 15.44 13.53 5.48
C CYS A 171 16.35 12.72 6.42
N LEU A 172 16.15 11.41 6.48
CA LEU A 172 16.92 10.49 7.32
C LEU A 172 18.19 9.99 6.64
N ASP A 173 18.15 9.84 5.32
CA ASP A 173 19.26 9.33 4.51
C ASP A 173 19.61 10.32 3.40
N LYS A 174 20.73 11.02 3.58
CA LYS A 174 21.23 12.03 2.63
C LYS A 174 21.76 11.42 1.32
N SER A 175 21.93 10.10 1.25
CA SER A 175 22.39 9.43 0.04
C SER A 175 21.28 9.19 -0.99
N VAL A 176 20.02 9.38 -0.59
CA VAL A 176 18.85 9.19 -1.46
C VAL A 176 18.79 10.29 -2.52
N SER A 177 19.03 9.91 -3.78
CA SER A 177 18.94 10.83 -4.92
C SER A 177 17.48 11.18 -5.27
N ASP A 178 17.29 12.24 -6.06
CA ASP A 178 15.97 12.64 -6.55
C ASP A 178 15.34 11.53 -7.40
N GLU A 179 16.14 10.89 -8.27
CA GLU A 179 15.72 9.79 -9.14
C GLU A 179 15.29 8.58 -8.31
N GLN A 180 16.05 8.24 -7.27
CA GLN A 180 15.73 7.12 -6.38
C GLN A 180 14.45 7.38 -5.60
N ALA A 181 14.26 8.59 -5.07
CA ALA A 181 13.06 8.98 -4.36
C ALA A 181 11.81 8.91 -5.28
N PHE A 182 11.92 9.44 -6.50
CA PHE A 182 10.84 9.41 -7.47
C PHE A 182 10.47 7.99 -7.91
N ALA A 183 11.47 7.17 -8.26
CA ALA A 183 11.26 5.77 -8.63
C ALA A 183 10.65 4.96 -7.48
N THR A 184 11.11 5.20 -6.25
CA THR A 184 10.54 4.59 -5.05
C THR A 184 9.08 4.96 -4.90
N LEU A 185 8.75 6.26 -4.92
CA LEU A 185 7.37 6.74 -4.75
C LEU A 185 6.39 6.09 -5.74
N LYS A 186 6.83 5.91 -7.00
CA LYS A 186 6.07 5.22 -8.04
C LYS A 186 5.94 3.72 -7.77
N SER A 187 7.02 3.06 -7.35
CA SER A 187 7.02 1.63 -7.01
C SER A 187 6.12 1.29 -5.81
N LEU A 188 5.92 2.25 -4.89
CA LEU A 188 5.00 2.15 -3.75
C LEU A 188 3.53 2.43 -4.14
N GLY A 189 3.22 2.58 -5.43
CA GLY A 189 1.85 2.69 -5.93
C GLY A 189 1.28 4.11 -5.96
N THR A 190 2.11 5.15 -5.92
CA THR A 190 1.65 6.53 -6.15
C THR A 190 1.22 6.71 -7.61
N ALA A 191 -0.04 7.08 -7.86
CA ALA A 191 -0.54 7.25 -9.21
C ALA A 191 -0.06 8.57 -9.81
N ASP A 192 0.27 8.57 -11.11
CA ASP A 192 0.82 9.73 -11.83
C ASP A 192 -0.08 10.98 -11.76
N ARG A 193 -1.39 10.85 -11.55
CA ARG A 193 -2.28 12.01 -11.39
C ARG A 193 -2.00 12.87 -10.15
N TYR A 194 -1.35 12.34 -9.10
CA TYR A 194 -1.08 13.07 -7.85
C TYR A 194 0.21 13.87 -7.94
N GLN A 195 0.27 14.80 -8.89
CA GLN A 195 1.47 15.58 -9.18
C GLN A 195 1.99 16.36 -7.96
N GLY A 196 1.10 16.87 -7.11
CA GLY A 196 1.49 17.58 -5.89
C GLY A 196 2.28 16.72 -4.88
N LEU A 197 1.98 15.42 -4.78
CA LEU A 197 2.77 14.49 -3.96
C LEU A 197 4.16 14.25 -4.56
N TYR A 198 4.24 14.11 -5.88
CA TYR A 198 5.53 13.99 -6.58
C TYR A 198 6.38 15.25 -6.42
N SER A 199 5.78 16.44 -6.55
CA SER A 199 6.46 17.72 -6.30
C SER A 199 6.96 17.81 -4.86
N SER A 200 6.14 17.42 -3.89
CA SER A 200 6.53 17.44 -2.47
C SER A 200 7.74 16.54 -2.19
N VAL A 201 7.78 15.35 -2.77
CA VAL A 201 8.93 14.45 -2.64
C VAL A 201 10.16 15.04 -3.31
N LYS A 202 10.03 15.61 -4.52
CA LYS A 202 11.15 16.25 -5.25
C LYS A 202 11.73 17.44 -4.49
N GLU A 203 10.86 18.30 -3.96
CA GLU A 203 11.22 19.55 -3.27
C GLU A 203 11.59 19.34 -1.79
N THR A 204 11.61 18.10 -1.32
CA THR A 204 11.94 17.77 0.06
C THR A 204 13.36 18.25 0.41
N VAL A 205 13.45 19.17 1.37
CA VAL A 205 14.70 19.63 1.98
C VAL A 205 14.70 19.27 3.47
N PRO A 206 15.72 18.59 4.02
CA PRO A 206 15.75 18.24 5.43
C PRO A 206 15.61 19.47 6.35
N PRO A 207 14.73 19.46 7.36
CA PRO A 207 14.63 20.53 8.36
C PRO A 207 15.95 20.82 9.06
N LYS A 208 16.25 22.11 9.20
CA LYS A 208 17.46 22.56 9.92
C LYS A 208 17.25 22.38 11.42
N ALA A 209 18.35 22.24 12.18
CA ALA A 209 18.27 22.09 13.65
C ALA A 209 17.50 23.24 14.33
N ALA A 210 17.68 24.48 13.87
CA ALA A 210 16.95 25.64 14.39
C ALA A 210 15.44 25.57 14.15
N GLU A 211 15.02 25.05 12.99
CA GLU A 211 13.61 24.88 12.65
C GLU A 211 12.95 23.78 13.50
N LEU A 212 13.66 22.66 13.71
CA LEU A 212 13.20 21.59 14.58
C LEU A 212 13.09 22.07 16.03
N ALA A 213 14.06 22.83 16.52
CA ALA A 213 14.06 23.38 17.89
C ALA A 213 12.99 24.46 18.10
N ALA A 214 12.67 25.24 17.07
CA ALA A 214 11.63 26.27 17.13
C ALA A 214 10.21 25.71 16.92
N SER A 215 10.08 24.49 16.41
CA SER A 215 8.79 23.86 16.14
C SER A 215 8.02 23.60 17.43
N GLN A 216 6.89 24.28 17.60
CA GLN A 216 5.91 24.00 18.66
C GLN A 216 4.87 22.97 18.22
N ALA A 217 4.98 22.41 17.01
CA ALA A 217 4.01 21.49 16.46
C ALA A 217 3.90 20.25 17.35
N SER A 218 2.68 19.91 17.75
CA SER A 218 2.45 18.74 18.60
C SER A 218 2.57 17.46 17.76
N LEU A 219 2.73 16.31 18.46
CA LEU A 219 2.62 14.97 17.87
C LEU A 219 1.39 14.29 18.49
N PRO A 220 0.16 14.73 18.12
CA PRO A 220 -1.06 14.27 18.76
C PRO A 220 -1.39 12.84 18.33
N GLU A 221 -2.01 12.07 19.22
CA GLU A 221 -2.53 10.74 18.89
C GLU A 221 -3.75 10.83 17.95
N VAL A 222 -4.52 11.93 18.06
CA VAL A 222 -5.65 12.24 17.18
C VAL A 222 -5.64 13.73 16.85
N THR A 223 -5.55 14.07 15.57
CA THR A 223 -5.77 15.42 15.03
C THR A 223 -7.22 15.59 14.60
N PRO A 224 -7.90 16.69 15.00
CA PRO A 224 -9.19 17.06 14.43
C PRO A 224 -9.09 17.30 12.93
N VAL A 225 -9.97 16.67 12.16
CA VAL A 225 -10.08 16.85 10.70
C VAL A 225 -11.41 17.53 10.37
N PRO A 226 -11.50 18.27 9.25
CA PRO A 226 -12.77 18.81 8.79
C PRO A 226 -13.84 17.72 8.67
N PRO A 227 -15.09 17.96 9.12
CA PRO A 227 -16.20 17.00 9.04
C PRO A 227 -16.32 16.30 7.69
N LEU A 228 -16.26 17.06 6.59
CA LEU A 228 -16.37 16.47 5.25
C LEU A 228 -15.22 15.51 4.93
N ALA A 229 -13.99 15.87 5.28
CA ALA A 229 -12.83 15.01 5.06
C ALA A 229 -12.93 13.71 5.88
N LYS A 230 -13.43 13.81 7.12
CA LYS A 230 -13.71 12.65 7.97
C LYS A 230 -14.75 11.73 7.31
N THR A 231 -15.90 12.28 6.91
CA THR A 231 -16.98 11.53 6.28
C THR A 231 -16.52 10.88 4.97
N MET A 232 -15.71 11.56 4.15
CA MET A 232 -15.15 10.96 2.93
C MET A 232 -14.21 9.78 3.24
N ALA A 233 -13.44 9.84 4.34
CA ALA A 233 -12.58 8.73 4.75
C ALA A 233 -13.38 7.52 5.29
N GLU A 234 -14.53 7.77 5.93
CA GLU A 234 -15.48 6.74 6.36
C GLU A 234 -16.17 6.09 5.15
N ILE A 235 -16.64 6.90 4.21
CA ILE A 235 -17.22 6.45 2.93
C ILE A 235 -16.25 5.55 2.16
N ASP A 236 -14.97 5.91 2.06
CA ASP A 236 -13.96 5.11 1.35
C ASP A 236 -13.81 3.71 1.95
N ARG A 237 -13.85 3.58 3.28
CA ARG A 237 -13.81 2.27 3.99
C ARG A 237 -15.07 1.45 3.79
N MET A 238 -16.23 2.09 3.88
CA MET A 238 -17.51 1.43 3.63
C MET A 238 -17.58 0.92 2.18
N TRP A 239 -17.06 1.71 1.24
CA TRP A 239 -16.99 1.36 -0.16
C TRP A 239 -16.15 0.10 -0.42
N ASP A 240 -14.99 -0.04 0.23
CA ASP A 240 -14.18 -1.26 0.14
C ASP A 240 -14.94 -2.49 0.62
N ARG A 241 -15.70 -2.36 1.72
CA ARG A 241 -16.54 -3.46 2.25
C ARG A 241 -17.68 -3.84 1.30
N VAL A 242 -18.34 -2.87 0.69
CA VAL A 242 -19.43 -3.09 -0.30
C VAL A 242 -18.92 -3.77 -1.56
N THR A 243 -17.67 -3.49 -1.95
CA THR A 243 -17.09 -3.99 -3.21
C THR A 243 -16.23 -5.24 -3.05
N ALA A 244 -15.97 -5.68 -1.81
CA ALA A 244 -15.28 -6.94 -1.55
C ALA A 244 -15.95 -8.13 -2.26
N ALA A 245 -15.13 -9.00 -2.84
CA ALA A 245 -15.60 -10.20 -3.51
C ALA A 245 -16.07 -11.21 -2.46
N GLU A 246 -17.38 -11.42 -2.36
CA GLU A 246 -18.00 -12.28 -1.36
C GLU A 246 -19.00 -13.25 -2.01
N SER A 247 -18.95 -14.50 -1.58
CA SER A 247 -19.89 -15.55 -1.99
C SER A 247 -20.73 -16.08 -0.82
N ASP A 248 -20.33 -15.78 0.42
CA ASP A 248 -21.10 -16.13 1.60
C ASP A 248 -22.37 -15.27 1.72
N SER A 249 -23.51 -15.93 1.96
CA SER A 249 -24.81 -15.25 2.02
C SER A 249 -24.92 -14.23 3.17
N THR A 250 -24.22 -14.46 4.29
CA THR A 250 -24.20 -13.53 5.43
C THR A 250 -23.38 -12.30 5.08
N ALA A 251 -22.21 -12.51 4.47
CA ALA A 251 -21.36 -11.44 3.98
C ALA A 251 -22.10 -10.59 2.92
N VAL A 252 -22.78 -11.22 1.96
CA VAL A 252 -23.59 -10.52 0.95
C VAL A 252 -24.75 -9.75 1.60
N SER A 253 -25.42 -10.32 2.60
CA SER A 253 -26.46 -9.60 3.36
C SER A 253 -25.89 -8.38 4.10
N MET A 254 -24.69 -8.49 4.66
CA MET A 254 -24.02 -7.36 5.30
C MET A 254 -23.62 -6.29 4.28
N GLN A 255 -23.17 -6.68 3.08
CA GLN A 255 -22.87 -5.74 1.98
C GLN A 255 -24.11 -4.97 1.53
N LEU A 256 -25.29 -5.60 1.53
CA LEU A 256 -26.56 -4.91 1.28
C LEU A 256 -26.82 -3.83 2.32
N THR A 257 -26.68 -4.14 3.61
CA THR A 257 -26.86 -3.15 4.69
C THR A 257 -25.87 -2.00 4.56
N ILE A 258 -24.59 -2.31 4.34
CA ILE A 258 -23.55 -1.27 4.19
C ILE A 258 -23.83 -0.40 2.96
N ALA A 259 -24.37 -0.93 1.87
CA ALA A 259 -24.71 -0.14 0.68
C ALA A 259 -25.78 0.93 0.98
N PHE A 260 -26.82 0.59 1.76
CA PHE A 260 -27.81 1.56 2.22
C PHE A 260 -27.21 2.59 3.17
N ASP A 261 -26.42 2.13 4.16
CA ASP A 261 -25.75 3.04 5.09
C ASP A 261 -24.82 3.99 4.34
N LEU A 262 -24.13 3.51 3.30
CA LEU A 262 -23.22 4.30 2.48
C LEU A 262 -23.97 5.38 1.70
N ALA A 263 -25.15 5.08 1.17
CA ALA A 263 -26.00 6.08 0.52
C ALA A 263 -26.37 7.21 1.50
N GLU A 264 -26.72 6.85 2.74
CA GLU A 264 -27.00 7.85 3.79
C GLU A 264 -25.76 8.68 4.16
N HIS A 265 -24.57 8.08 4.21
CA HIS A 265 -23.33 8.83 4.46
C HIS A 265 -23.07 9.89 3.37
N PHE A 266 -23.37 9.60 2.11
CA PHE A 266 -23.29 10.59 1.03
C PHE A 266 -24.33 11.71 1.19
N ARG A 267 -25.55 11.38 1.62
CA ARG A 267 -26.60 12.38 1.91
C ARG A 267 -26.23 13.29 3.07
N GLU A 268 -25.66 12.72 4.14
CA GLU A 268 -25.15 13.48 5.28
C GLU A 268 -23.96 14.35 4.88
N ALA A 269 -23.03 13.83 4.08
CA ALA A 269 -21.93 14.63 3.53
C ALA A 269 -22.45 15.85 2.75
N ALA A 270 -23.52 15.69 1.98
CA ALA A 270 -24.14 16.78 1.24
C ALA A 270 -24.82 17.83 2.12
N ARG A 271 -25.03 17.57 3.42
CA ARG A 271 -25.60 18.52 4.40
C ARG A 271 -24.54 19.30 5.16
N LEU A 272 -23.27 18.87 5.12
CA LEU A 272 -22.17 19.55 5.79
C LEU A 272 -21.97 20.98 5.26
N ALA A 273 -21.44 21.85 6.12
CA ALA A 273 -21.19 23.25 5.78
C ALA A 273 -20.10 23.39 4.72
N GLU A 274 -19.14 22.47 4.71
CA GLU A 274 -18.01 22.39 3.81
C GLU A 274 -18.39 21.88 2.41
N ALA A 275 -19.57 21.26 2.25
CA ALA A 275 -20.06 20.83 0.95
C ALA A 275 -20.51 22.04 0.13
N THR A 276 -19.76 22.36 -0.93
CA THR A 276 -20.07 23.48 -1.84
C THR A 276 -21.29 23.18 -2.70
N ASP A 277 -21.92 24.22 -3.24
CA ASP A 277 -23.09 24.09 -4.12
C ASP A 277 -22.79 23.23 -5.37
N ASP A 278 -21.57 23.26 -5.88
CA ASP A 278 -21.14 22.43 -7.01
C ASP A 278 -20.83 20.98 -6.60
N MET A 279 -20.50 20.73 -5.34
CA MET A 279 -20.21 19.40 -4.81
C MET A 279 -21.49 18.64 -4.45
N ARG A 280 -22.49 19.31 -3.86
CA ARG A 280 -23.73 18.68 -3.37
C ARG A 280 -24.43 17.82 -4.43
N PRO A 281 -24.60 18.23 -5.70
CA PRO A 281 -25.20 17.38 -6.72
C PRO A 281 -24.43 16.07 -6.97
N ASN A 282 -23.10 16.09 -6.88
CA ASN A 282 -22.28 14.90 -7.07
C ASN A 282 -22.44 13.91 -5.90
N LEU A 283 -22.51 14.42 -4.67
CA LEU A 283 -22.74 13.61 -3.47
C LEU A 283 -24.13 12.95 -3.51
N ILE A 284 -25.17 13.71 -3.86
CA ILE A 284 -26.54 13.16 -3.99
C ILE A 284 -26.62 12.11 -5.11
N GLN A 285 -26.00 12.37 -6.26
CA GLN A 285 -25.98 11.38 -7.35
C GLN A 285 -25.22 10.10 -6.96
N ALA A 286 -24.16 10.19 -6.17
CA ALA A 286 -23.47 9.01 -5.66
C ALA A 286 -24.37 8.22 -4.69
N ALA A 287 -25.15 8.89 -3.84
CA ALA A 287 -26.14 8.25 -2.98
C ALA A 287 -27.23 7.51 -3.79
N ASP A 288 -27.75 8.13 -4.85
CA ASP A 288 -28.78 7.51 -5.70
C ASP A 288 -28.24 6.27 -6.43
N GLU A 289 -26.98 6.30 -6.90
CA GLU A 289 -26.33 5.12 -7.49
C GLU A 289 -26.09 4.00 -6.47
N LEU A 290 -25.88 4.35 -5.20
CA LEU A 290 -25.75 3.37 -4.11
C LEU A 290 -27.08 2.71 -3.74
N ASP A 291 -28.19 3.45 -3.77
CA ASP A 291 -29.53 2.86 -3.61
C ASP A 291 -29.81 1.84 -4.73
N LEU A 292 -29.44 2.19 -5.97
CA LEU A 292 -29.55 1.26 -7.10
C LEU A 292 -28.64 0.03 -6.93
N LEU A 293 -27.43 0.20 -6.39
CA LEU A 293 -26.54 -0.91 -6.07
C LEU A 293 -27.14 -1.80 -4.97
N ALA A 294 -27.72 -1.21 -3.92
CA ALA A 294 -28.37 -1.95 -2.84
C ALA A 294 -29.55 -2.79 -3.37
N GLU A 295 -30.43 -2.20 -4.19
CA GLU A 295 -31.52 -2.95 -4.82
C GLU A 295 -31.02 -4.03 -5.80
N THR A 296 -29.88 -3.79 -6.47
CA THR A 296 -29.21 -4.81 -7.31
C THR A 296 -28.71 -5.99 -6.48
N ILE A 297 -28.08 -5.74 -5.33
CA ILE A 297 -27.64 -6.80 -4.40
C ILE A 297 -28.84 -7.58 -3.87
N LYS A 298 -29.87 -6.87 -3.39
CA LYS A 298 -31.10 -7.45 -2.84
C LYS A 298 -31.87 -8.30 -3.84
N SER A 299 -31.96 -7.86 -5.09
CA SER A 299 -32.61 -8.65 -6.15
C SER A 299 -31.81 -9.90 -6.50
N GLY A 300 -30.48 -9.81 -6.57
CA GLY A 300 -29.60 -10.97 -6.77
C GLY A 300 -29.65 -12.00 -5.63
N MET A 301 -29.95 -11.56 -4.41
CA MET A 301 -30.21 -12.48 -3.28
C MET A 301 -31.54 -13.22 -3.40
N ARG A 302 -32.55 -12.62 -4.05
CA ARG A 302 -33.91 -13.20 -4.20
C ARG A 302 -34.03 -14.09 -5.43
N ASN A 303 -33.38 -13.73 -6.52
CA ASN A 303 -33.43 -14.43 -7.80
C ASN A 303 -32.02 -14.72 -8.31
N SER A 304 -31.77 -15.98 -8.66
CA SER A 304 -30.47 -16.41 -9.20
C SER A 304 -30.23 -15.96 -10.66
N SER A 305 -31.25 -15.40 -11.33
CA SER A 305 -31.07 -14.75 -12.63
C SER A 305 -30.21 -13.51 -12.48
N ALA A 306 -29.33 -13.24 -13.45
CA ALA A 306 -28.48 -12.05 -13.40
C ALA A 306 -29.34 -10.77 -13.30
N PRO A 307 -29.22 -9.98 -12.22
CA PRO A 307 -29.94 -8.72 -12.11
C PRO A 307 -29.48 -7.76 -13.21
N ASN A 308 -30.37 -6.86 -13.65
CA ASN A 308 -30.05 -5.77 -14.57
C ASN A 308 -30.31 -4.42 -13.87
N PRO A 309 -29.28 -3.58 -13.68
CA PRO A 309 -27.87 -3.80 -14.03
C PRO A 309 -27.26 -4.95 -13.23
N THR A 310 -26.16 -5.53 -13.73
CA THR A 310 -25.37 -6.47 -12.92
C THR A 310 -24.72 -5.73 -11.75
N ARG A 311 -24.38 -6.46 -10.68
CA ARG A 311 -23.66 -5.88 -9.53
C ARG A 311 -22.36 -5.17 -9.96
N THR A 312 -21.62 -5.75 -10.89
CA THR A 312 -20.37 -5.17 -11.42
C THR A 312 -20.62 -3.84 -12.14
N GLU A 313 -21.66 -3.75 -12.95
CA GLU A 313 -22.03 -2.51 -13.63
C GLU A 313 -22.50 -1.43 -12.65
N ALA A 314 -23.31 -1.80 -11.65
CA ALA A 314 -23.75 -0.88 -10.60
C ALA A 314 -22.55 -0.33 -9.79
N ILE A 315 -21.60 -1.20 -9.41
CA ILE A 315 -20.34 -0.78 -8.77
C ILE A 315 -19.55 0.18 -9.66
N ALA A 316 -19.46 -0.10 -10.96
CA ALA A 316 -18.75 0.76 -11.90
C ALA A 316 -19.37 2.16 -11.99
N ARG A 317 -20.70 2.28 -11.97
CA ARG A 317 -21.38 3.58 -11.99
C ARG A 317 -21.08 4.42 -10.76
N VAL A 318 -21.17 3.85 -9.55
CA VAL A 318 -20.80 4.56 -8.31
C VAL A 318 -19.34 5.03 -8.39
N LYS A 319 -18.43 4.17 -8.85
CA LYS A 319 -17.00 4.51 -9.00
C LYS A 319 -16.78 5.67 -9.98
N VAL A 320 -17.54 5.74 -11.08
CA VAL A 320 -17.49 6.88 -12.00
C VAL A 320 -17.88 8.17 -11.28
N ARG A 321 -18.96 8.18 -10.48
CA ARG A 321 -19.38 9.35 -9.69
C ARG A 321 -18.32 9.80 -8.70
N CYS A 322 -17.71 8.87 -7.98
CA CYS A 322 -16.60 9.18 -7.07
C CYS A 322 -15.43 9.83 -7.82
N ASN A 323 -15.07 9.31 -9.00
CA ASN A 323 -13.97 9.85 -9.80
C ASN A 323 -14.28 11.24 -10.36
N GLU A 324 -15.50 11.49 -10.83
CA GLU A 324 -15.93 12.79 -11.36
C GLU A 324 -15.88 13.87 -10.27
N CYS A 325 -16.37 13.55 -9.06
CA CYS A 325 -16.29 14.45 -7.91
C CYS A 325 -14.83 14.71 -7.50
N HIS A 326 -14.04 13.65 -7.35
CA HIS A 326 -12.64 13.75 -6.95
C HIS A 326 -11.75 14.48 -7.98
N ALA A 327 -12.06 14.42 -9.27
CA ALA A 327 -11.32 15.18 -10.27
C ALA A 327 -11.38 16.69 -10.04
N LYS A 328 -12.42 17.18 -9.35
CA LYS A 328 -12.66 18.60 -9.09
C LYS A 328 -12.37 19.01 -7.65
N PHE A 329 -12.67 18.14 -6.67
CA PHE A 329 -12.78 18.55 -5.26
C PHE A 329 -12.02 17.65 -4.27
N ARG A 330 -11.09 16.81 -4.73
CA ARG A 330 -10.36 15.88 -3.85
C ARG A 330 -9.40 16.57 -2.86
N ASP A 331 -9.02 17.81 -3.14
CA ASP A 331 -8.09 18.61 -2.35
C ASP A 331 -8.77 19.83 -1.74
#